data_AF-A0A849BWW5-F1
#
_entry.id   AF-A0A849BWW5-F1
#
_cell.length_a   1.000
_cell.length_b   1.000
_cell.length_c   1.000
_cell.angle_alpha   90.00
_cell.angle_beta   90.00
_cell.angle_gamma   90.00
#
_symmetry.space_group_name_H-M   'P 1'
#
loop_
_entity.id
_entity.type
_entity.pdbx_description
1 polymer ?
#
loop_
_entity_poly.entity_id
_entity_poly.type
_entity_poly.pdbx_seq_one_letter_code
_entity_poly.pdbx_strand_id
1 'polypeptide(L)'
;MTEHTVTVPETVRWLHEEGLRRLAGIGARQPNPIAAYTVSVDTGAVTAYPDAGAGATTFEVEDLPPPADSARRLVVVGITTATAALVVDLATVFQMAINADHPEQLARAWAMQLMLNPDITVTTNSAATAIGGSDRYRHTFIPGGGATLLNIDDARPPLTTVTLNPVTEGVNHLDVLSDDSAECYLGAQFWQLREVLRIDDNTWSALSATLDPRMAEDTIS
;
A
#
# COMPACT_ATOMS: atom_id res chain seq x y z
N MET A 1 -7.60 9.01 35.85
CA MET A 1 -6.96 8.44 34.66
C MET A 1 -7.85 8.81 33.49
N THR A 2 -7.42 9.74 32.63
CA THR A 2 -8.04 9.92 31.32
C THR A 2 -7.58 8.77 30.45
N GLU A 3 -8.51 7.90 30.06
CA GLU A 3 -8.25 6.88 29.04
C GLU A 3 -7.84 7.60 27.75
N HIS A 4 -6.62 7.34 27.29
CA HIS A 4 -6.15 7.88 26.03
C HIS A 4 -6.73 7.03 24.90
N THR A 5 -7.78 7.52 24.25
CA THR A 5 -8.36 6.84 23.08
C THR A 5 -7.40 6.92 21.90
N VAL A 6 -6.99 5.78 21.37
CA VAL A 6 -6.15 5.69 20.17
C VAL A 6 -6.97 6.12 18.96
N THR A 7 -6.36 6.93 18.09
CA THR A 7 -7.01 7.48 16.89
C THR A 7 -6.47 6.86 15.61
N VAL A 8 -7.24 6.95 14.52
CA VAL A 8 -6.82 6.50 13.18
C VAL A 8 -5.45 7.07 12.77
N PRO A 9 -5.17 8.39 12.88
CA PRO A 9 -3.86 8.93 12.52
C PRO A 9 -2.73 8.37 13.37
N GLU A 10 -2.98 8.09 14.66
CA GLU A 10 -1.98 7.47 15.54
C GLU A 10 -1.69 6.03 15.14
N THR A 11 -2.71 5.24 14.78
CA THR A 11 -2.53 3.88 14.28
C THR A 11 -1.75 3.86 12.96
N VAL A 12 -2.09 4.74 12.01
CA VAL A 12 -1.38 4.84 10.72
C VAL A 12 0.07 5.29 10.93
N ARG A 13 0.30 6.28 11.80
CA ARG A 13 1.66 6.72 12.14
C ARG A 13 2.49 5.61 12.77
N TRP A 14 1.93 4.89 13.74
CA TRP A 14 2.60 3.72 14.33
C TRP A 14 2.93 2.65 13.30
N LEU A 15 2.01 2.37 12.36
CA LEU A 15 2.25 1.43 11.27
C LEU A 15 3.51 1.82 10.47
N HIS A 16 3.63 3.09 10.06
CA HIS A 16 4.78 3.56 9.28
C HIS A 16 6.08 3.64 10.09
N GLU A 17 6.03 4.00 11.37
CA GLU A 17 7.23 4.07 12.23
C GLU A 17 7.79 2.67 12.56
N GLU A 18 6.92 1.71 12.86
CA GLU A 18 7.33 0.40 13.38
C GLU A 18 6.42 -0.76 12.96
N GLY A 19 5.10 -0.54 12.94
CA GLY A 19 4.10 -1.61 12.80
C GLY A 19 4.29 -2.47 11.55
N LEU A 20 4.53 -1.87 10.37
CA LEU A 20 4.74 -2.64 9.14
C LEU A 20 5.91 -3.63 9.24
N ARG A 21 7.00 -3.27 9.92
CA ARG A 21 8.13 -4.19 10.16
C ARG A 21 7.77 -5.32 11.11
N ARG A 22 6.90 -5.08 12.09
CA ARG A 22 6.37 -6.14 12.96
C ARG A 22 5.43 -7.08 12.21
N LEU A 23 4.56 -6.55 11.36
CA LEU A 23 3.68 -7.33 10.48
C LEU A 23 4.49 -8.22 9.53
N ALA A 24 5.55 -7.69 8.91
CA ALA A 24 6.46 -8.49 8.09
C ALA A 24 7.11 -9.64 8.89
N GLY A 25 7.41 -9.39 10.18
CA GLY A 25 7.90 -10.40 11.13
C GLY A 25 6.88 -11.50 11.42
N ILE A 26 5.57 -11.17 11.48
CA ILE A 26 4.49 -12.17 11.58
C ILE A 26 4.50 -13.04 10.32
N GLY A 27 4.40 -12.43 9.13
CA GLY A 27 4.33 -13.16 7.87
C GLY A 27 5.51 -14.10 7.65
N ALA A 28 6.72 -13.73 8.10
CA ALA A 28 7.91 -14.58 8.01
C ALA A 28 7.85 -15.85 8.89
N ARG A 29 6.99 -15.89 9.91
CA ARG A 29 6.84 -17.01 10.86
C ARG A 29 5.62 -17.88 10.57
N GLN A 30 4.76 -17.46 9.64
CA GLN A 30 3.56 -18.20 9.30
C GLN A 30 3.85 -19.30 8.27
N PRO A 31 3.18 -20.47 8.37
CA PRO A 31 3.35 -21.55 7.41
C PRO A 31 2.75 -21.21 6.04
N ASN A 32 1.72 -20.35 6.02
CA ASN A 32 1.06 -19.88 4.81
C ASN A 32 1.40 -18.40 4.58
N PRO A 33 1.64 -17.97 3.32
CA PRO A 33 1.83 -16.57 2.99
C PRO A 33 0.64 -15.72 3.48
N ILE A 34 0.92 -14.56 4.06
CA ILE A 34 -0.12 -13.63 4.52
C ILE A 34 -0.39 -12.60 3.44
N ALA A 35 -1.64 -12.51 2.99
CA ALA A 35 -2.06 -11.56 1.95
C ALA A 35 -2.43 -10.19 2.51
N ALA A 36 -3.01 -10.15 3.71
CA ALA A 36 -3.42 -8.91 4.34
C ALA A 36 -3.34 -8.98 5.86
N TYR A 37 -3.37 -7.80 6.47
CA TYR A 37 -3.54 -7.61 7.90
C TYR A 37 -4.60 -6.54 8.14
N THR A 38 -5.36 -6.67 9.23
CA THR A 38 -6.10 -5.56 9.79
C THR A 38 -5.53 -5.20 11.16
N VAL A 39 -5.43 -3.91 11.45
CA VAL A 39 -5.05 -3.40 12.77
C VAL A 39 -6.20 -2.59 13.32
N SER A 40 -6.87 -3.14 14.33
CA SER A 40 -7.99 -2.47 15.02
C SER A 40 -7.51 -1.19 15.68
N VAL A 41 -8.19 -0.07 15.43
CA VAL A 41 -7.85 1.23 16.06
C VAL A 41 -8.23 1.21 17.54
N ASP A 42 -9.37 0.60 17.88
CA ASP A 42 -9.91 0.63 19.23
C ASP A 42 -9.16 -0.30 20.18
N THR A 43 -8.73 -1.46 19.69
CA THR A 43 -8.11 -2.50 20.52
C THR A 43 -6.62 -2.68 20.27
N GLY A 44 -6.09 -2.17 19.16
CA GLY A 44 -4.74 -2.47 18.71
C GLY A 44 -4.54 -3.90 18.16
N ALA A 45 -5.56 -4.76 18.26
CA ALA A 45 -5.46 -6.14 17.81
C ALA A 45 -5.13 -6.24 16.32
N VAL A 46 -4.19 -7.12 15.99
CA VAL A 46 -3.72 -7.38 14.63
C VAL A 46 -4.32 -8.69 14.17
N THR A 47 -5.06 -8.69 13.07
CA THR A 47 -5.52 -9.92 12.42
C THR A 47 -4.75 -10.14 11.14
N ALA A 48 -4.09 -11.29 10.99
CA ALA A 48 -3.40 -11.72 9.79
C ALA A 48 -4.31 -12.63 8.95
N TYR A 49 -4.38 -12.36 7.66
CA TYR A 49 -5.23 -13.05 6.69
C TYR A 49 -4.35 -13.76 5.66
N PRO A 50 -4.21 -15.10 5.74
CA PRO A 50 -3.47 -15.88 4.76
C PRO A 50 -4.04 -15.76 3.35
N ASP A 51 -3.19 -15.95 2.34
CA ASP A 51 -3.63 -16.19 0.97
C ASP A 51 -4.43 -17.51 0.91
N ALA A 52 -5.55 -17.48 0.18
CA ALA A 52 -6.56 -18.53 -0.03
C ALA A 52 -6.59 -19.73 0.96
N GLY A 53 -7.66 -19.83 1.75
CA GLY A 53 -8.13 -21.10 2.34
C GLY A 53 -7.67 -21.43 3.75
N ALA A 54 -6.77 -20.64 4.35
CA ALA A 54 -6.47 -20.72 5.78
C ALA A 54 -7.23 -19.67 6.58
N GLY A 55 -7.64 -20.03 7.80
CA GLY A 55 -8.34 -19.12 8.70
C GLY A 55 -7.46 -17.94 9.13
N ALA A 56 -8.10 -16.80 9.40
CA ALA A 56 -7.41 -15.63 9.94
C ALA A 56 -6.89 -15.91 11.36
N THR A 57 -5.77 -15.29 11.72
CA THR A 57 -5.17 -15.40 13.06
C THR A 57 -5.05 -14.03 13.70
N THR A 58 -5.51 -13.88 14.93
CA THR A 58 -5.47 -12.62 15.68
C THR A 58 -4.34 -12.63 16.70
N PHE A 59 -3.66 -11.50 16.83
CA PHE A 59 -2.56 -11.23 17.75
C PHE A 59 -2.88 -9.96 18.53
N GLU A 60 -2.60 -9.96 19.83
CA GLU A 60 -2.56 -8.73 20.61
C GLU A 60 -1.26 -7.97 20.33
N VAL A 61 -1.25 -6.65 20.54
CA VAL A 61 -0.08 -5.79 20.28
C VAL A 61 1.17 -6.27 21.00
N GLU A 62 0.99 -6.79 22.22
CA GLU A 62 2.05 -7.28 23.09
C GLU A 62 2.61 -8.64 22.68
N ASP A 63 1.88 -9.40 21.86
CA ASP A 63 2.33 -10.67 21.27
C ASP A 63 3.02 -10.47 19.91
N LEU A 64 3.06 -9.24 19.40
CA LEU A 64 3.71 -8.96 18.13
C LEU A 64 5.21 -9.24 18.23
N PRO A 65 5.80 -9.88 17.21
CA PRO A 65 7.24 -10.11 17.19
C PRO A 65 7.98 -8.77 17.19
N PRO A 66 9.27 -8.77 17.57
CA PRO A 66 10.13 -7.62 17.34
C PRO A 66 10.11 -7.19 15.86
N PRO A 67 10.31 -5.90 15.55
CA PRO A 67 10.37 -5.42 14.17
C PRO A 67 11.38 -6.21 13.35
N ALA A 68 10.96 -6.68 12.17
CA ALA A 68 11.88 -7.26 11.19
C ALA A 68 12.80 -6.18 10.58
N ASP A 69 13.89 -6.62 9.94
CA ASP A 69 14.85 -5.72 9.30
C ASP A 69 14.23 -4.89 8.16
N SER A 70 13.16 -5.39 7.53
CA SER A 70 12.51 -4.78 6.38
C SER A 70 10.99 -4.93 6.47
N ALA A 71 10.26 -3.89 6.04
CA ALA A 71 8.79 -3.91 5.94
C ALA A 71 8.30 -4.66 4.68
N ARG A 72 9.22 -5.15 3.84
CA ARG A 72 8.93 -5.78 2.54
C ARG A 72 8.06 -4.87 1.68
N ARG A 73 7.06 -5.41 0.98
CA ARG A 73 6.12 -4.69 0.11
C ARG A 73 4.77 -4.46 0.79
N LEU A 74 4.76 -4.26 2.11
CA LEU A 74 3.52 -3.97 2.85
C LEU A 74 3.06 -2.54 2.58
N VAL A 75 1.77 -2.37 2.32
CA VAL A 75 1.15 -1.05 2.10
C VAL A 75 -0.14 -0.91 2.90
N VAL A 76 -0.34 0.24 3.54
CA VAL A 76 -1.64 0.58 4.14
C VAL A 76 -2.57 1.02 3.02
N VAL A 77 -3.65 0.29 2.81
CA VAL A 77 -4.63 0.55 1.74
C VAL A 77 -5.65 1.61 2.17
N GLY A 78 -6.14 1.50 3.40
CA GLY A 78 -7.19 2.37 3.91
C GLY A 78 -7.72 1.94 5.26
N ILE A 79 -8.84 2.55 5.67
CA ILE A 79 -9.53 2.26 6.92
C ILE A 79 -10.83 1.54 6.61
N THR A 80 -11.03 0.39 7.25
CA THR A 80 -12.25 -0.40 7.09
C THR A 80 -13.46 0.26 7.75
N THR A 81 -14.65 -0.16 7.36
CA THR A 81 -15.91 0.24 8.03
C THR A 81 -15.95 -0.18 9.50
N ALA A 82 -15.18 -1.20 9.88
CA ALA A 82 -14.98 -1.65 11.26
C ALA A 82 -13.89 -0.86 12.03
N THR A 83 -13.43 0.28 11.50
CA THR A 83 -12.40 1.12 12.15
C THR A 83 -11.08 0.36 12.38
N ALA A 84 -10.63 -0.39 11.37
CA ALA A 84 -9.32 -1.02 11.36
C ALA A 84 -8.51 -0.54 10.15
N ALA A 85 -7.20 -0.34 10.31
CA ALA A 85 -6.31 -0.10 9.18
C ALA A 85 -6.08 -1.40 8.40
N LEU A 86 -6.39 -1.42 7.11
CA LEU A 86 -6.10 -2.53 6.21
C LEU A 86 -4.69 -2.37 5.64
N VAL A 87 -3.86 -3.40 5.82
CA VAL A 87 -2.51 -3.50 5.25
C VAL A 87 -2.48 -4.69 4.30
N VAL A 88 -1.93 -4.51 3.10
CA VAL A 88 -1.79 -5.59 2.11
C VAL A 88 -0.32 -5.92 1.91
N ASP A 89 0.00 -7.21 1.84
CA ASP A 89 1.32 -7.68 1.43
C ASP A 89 1.36 -7.85 -0.08
N LEU A 90 1.90 -6.84 -0.77
CA LEU A 90 2.03 -6.90 -2.22
C LEU A 90 2.99 -8.00 -2.67
N ALA A 91 3.86 -8.53 -1.79
CA ALA A 91 4.74 -9.63 -2.12
C ALA A 91 4.00 -10.98 -2.23
N THR A 92 2.74 -11.07 -1.82
CA THR A 92 1.87 -12.24 -2.09
C THR A 92 0.81 -11.92 -3.14
N VAL A 93 0.49 -10.64 -3.32
CA VAL A 93 -0.47 -10.14 -4.32
C VAL A 93 0.28 -9.67 -5.57
N PHE A 94 0.78 -10.61 -6.38
CA PHE A 94 1.68 -10.31 -7.50
C PHE A 94 1.06 -9.42 -8.60
N GLN A 95 -0.25 -9.44 -8.74
CA GLN A 95 -1.01 -8.56 -9.62
C GLN A 95 -2.13 -7.93 -8.82
N MET A 96 -2.21 -6.59 -8.85
CA MET A 96 -3.23 -5.80 -8.17
C MET A 96 -3.77 -4.76 -9.15
N ALA A 97 -5.09 -4.58 -9.21
CA ALA A 97 -5.69 -3.47 -9.94
C ALA A 97 -6.15 -2.36 -8.99
N ILE A 98 -6.12 -1.11 -9.45
CA ILE A 98 -6.78 0.02 -8.80
C ILE A 98 -7.76 0.60 -9.81
N ASN A 99 -9.06 0.51 -9.49
CA ASN A 99 -10.15 1.10 -10.27
C ASN A 99 -10.65 2.35 -9.55
N ALA A 100 -10.46 3.52 -10.14
CA ALA A 100 -10.90 4.79 -9.56
C ALA A 100 -11.03 5.87 -10.64
N ASP A 101 -11.68 6.98 -10.30
CA ASP A 101 -11.69 8.18 -11.16
C ASP A 101 -10.29 8.80 -11.28
N HIS A 102 -9.51 8.77 -10.19
CA HIS A 102 -8.14 9.31 -10.11
C HIS A 102 -7.18 8.29 -9.47
N PRO A 103 -6.91 7.15 -10.11
CA PRO A 103 -6.14 6.04 -9.52
C PRO A 103 -4.68 6.42 -9.24
N GLU A 104 -4.14 7.43 -9.92
CA GLU A 104 -2.79 7.95 -9.69
C GLU A 104 -2.62 8.50 -8.27
N GLN A 105 -3.66 9.09 -7.67
CA GLN A 105 -3.58 9.64 -6.31
C GLN A 105 -3.35 8.54 -5.27
N LEU A 106 -3.99 7.37 -5.46
CA LEU A 106 -3.78 6.20 -4.61
C LEU A 106 -2.41 5.58 -4.89
N ALA A 107 -2.05 5.46 -6.16
CA ALA A 107 -0.76 4.92 -6.58
C ALA A 107 0.42 5.71 -5.98
N ARG A 108 0.34 7.04 -5.96
CA ARG A 108 1.31 7.92 -5.30
C ARG A 108 1.37 7.67 -3.79
N ALA A 109 0.22 7.55 -3.12
CA ALA A 109 0.17 7.26 -1.69
C ALA A 109 0.86 5.92 -1.37
N TRP A 110 0.59 4.89 -2.16
CA TRP A 110 1.23 3.58 -2.00
C TRP A 110 2.73 3.63 -2.29
N ALA A 111 3.13 4.29 -3.38
CA ALA A 111 4.53 4.45 -3.72
C ALA A 111 5.30 5.18 -2.62
N MET A 112 4.76 6.25 -2.04
CA MET A 112 5.40 6.98 -0.94
C MET A 112 5.60 6.10 0.29
N GLN A 113 4.62 5.26 0.66
CA GLN A 113 4.76 4.32 1.76
C GLN A 113 5.85 3.28 1.49
N LEU A 114 5.84 2.68 0.30
CA LEU A 114 6.81 1.67 -0.11
C LEU A 114 8.23 2.23 -0.16
N MET A 115 8.38 3.49 -0.58
CA MET A 115 9.67 4.18 -0.67
C MET A 115 10.34 4.44 0.68
N LEU A 116 9.60 4.36 1.80
CA LEU A 116 10.16 4.38 3.16
C LEU A 116 11.06 3.18 3.45
N ASN A 117 10.82 2.05 2.78
CA ASN A 117 11.68 0.88 2.87
C ASN A 117 12.83 1.00 1.86
N PRO A 118 14.11 1.10 2.26
CA PRO A 118 15.23 1.32 1.36
C PRO A 118 15.46 0.22 0.32
N ASP A 119 14.96 -0.99 0.57
CA ASP A 119 15.13 -2.14 -0.33
C ASP A 119 14.19 -2.11 -1.54
N ILE A 120 13.16 -1.27 -1.50
CA ILE A 120 12.14 -1.23 -2.55
C ILE A 120 12.60 -0.36 -3.71
N THR A 121 12.33 -0.84 -4.92
CA THR A 121 12.35 -0.02 -6.13
C THR A 121 10.99 -0.09 -6.79
N VAL A 122 10.58 1.03 -7.38
CA VAL A 122 9.33 1.18 -8.12
C VAL A 122 9.69 1.67 -9.53
N THR A 123 9.10 1.05 -10.53
CA THR A 123 9.17 1.53 -11.92
C THR A 123 7.76 1.75 -12.44
N THR A 124 7.53 2.85 -13.13
CA THR A 124 6.22 3.17 -13.71
C THR A 124 6.36 3.65 -15.14
N ASN A 125 5.33 3.44 -15.95
CA ASN A 125 5.19 4.03 -17.28
C ASN A 125 4.41 5.36 -17.28
N SER A 126 3.92 5.81 -16.12
CA SER A 126 3.19 7.07 -15.98
C SER A 126 4.07 8.18 -15.40
N ALA A 127 4.19 9.28 -16.13
CA ALA A 127 4.84 10.48 -15.62
C ALA A 127 4.07 11.11 -14.46
N ALA A 128 2.74 10.88 -14.37
CA ALA A 128 1.89 11.48 -13.34
C ALA A 128 2.15 10.90 -11.94
N THR A 129 2.75 9.71 -11.83
CA THR A 129 3.08 9.07 -10.55
C THR A 129 4.59 9.02 -10.31
N ALA A 130 5.42 9.29 -11.31
CA ALA A 130 6.87 9.25 -11.17
C ALA A 130 7.43 10.39 -10.32
N ILE A 131 8.53 10.12 -9.61
CA ILE A 131 9.39 11.14 -8.99
C ILE A 131 10.63 11.26 -9.86
N GLY A 132 10.72 12.36 -10.61
CA GLY A 132 11.86 12.70 -11.46
C GLY A 132 13.19 12.51 -10.74
N GLY A 133 14.20 12.04 -11.47
CA GLY A 133 15.56 11.88 -10.95
C GLY A 133 15.78 10.79 -9.90
N SER A 134 14.74 10.13 -9.40
CA SER A 134 14.87 9.10 -8.38
C SER A 134 15.43 7.80 -8.97
N ASP A 135 16.54 7.33 -8.41
CA ASP A 135 17.11 6.02 -8.76
C ASP A 135 16.25 4.84 -8.29
N ARG A 136 15.29 5.09 -7.39
CA ARG A 136 14.45 4.04 -6.81
C ARG A 136 12.98 4.15 -7.21
N TYR A 137 12.53 5.29 -7.72
CA TYR A 137 11.21 5.45 -8.32
C TYR A 137 11.33 6.02 -9.74
N ARG A 138 11.52 5.15 -10.73
CA ARG A 138 11.87 5.55 -12.09
C ARG A 138 10.66 5.57 -13.02
N HIS A 139 10.61 6.58 -13.88
CA HIS A 139 9.76 6.56 -15.07
C HIS A 139 10.50 5.83 -16.20
N THR A 140 9.93 4.76 -16.72
CA THR A 140 10.48 3.99 -17.84
C THR A 140 9.36 3.42 -18.68
N PHE A 141 9.67 3.10 -19.94
CA PHE A 141 8.76 2.30 -20.75
C PHE A 141 8.61 0.90 -20.13
N ILE A 142 7.36 0.48 -19.91
CA ILE A 142 7.00 -0.86 -19.47
C ILE A 142 6.15 -1.50 -20.58
N PRO A 143 6.61 -2.58 -21.23
CA PRO A 143 5.80 -3.32 -22.19
C PRO A 143 4.65 -4.04 -21.47
N GLY A 144 3.39 -3.84 -21.90
CA GLY A 144 2.27 -4.50 -21.20
C GLY A 144 0.83 -4.10 -21.57
N GLY A 145 0.61 -3.35 -22.64
CA GLY A 145 -0.72 -2.82 -22.98
C GLY A 145 -0.90 -1.39 -22.48
N GLY A 146 -1.83 -0.64 -23.08
CA GLY A 146 -1.97 0.81 -22.91
C GLY A 146 -2.39 1.32 -21.53
N ALA A 147 -2.35 0.48 -20.49
CA ALA A 147 -2.69 0.86 -19.12
C ALA A 147 -1.46 1.41 -18.37
N THR A 148 -1.72 2.21 -17.34
CA THR A 148 -0.67 2.66 -16.41
C THR A 148 -0.26 1.51 -15.50
N LEU A 149 1.04 1.28 -15.39
CA LEU A 149 1.64 0.20 -14.62
C LEU A 149 2.62 0.75 -13.58
N LEU A 150 2.62 0.15 -12.40
CA LEU A 150 3.67 0.29 -11.39
C LEU A 150 4.21 -1.11 -11.07
N ASN A 151 5.49 -1.35 -11.34
CA ASN A 151 6.19 -2.55 -10.93
C ASN A 151 6.98 -2.26 -9.65
N ILE A 152 6.75 -3.07 -8.62
CA ILE A 152 7.35 -2.96 -7.30
C ILE A 152 8.25 -4.16 -7.09
N ASP A 153 9.52 -3.89 -6.77
CA ASP A 153 10.55 -4.91 -6.60
C ASP A 153 11.32 -4.65 -5.30
N ASP A 154 11.54 -5.72 -4.53
CA ASP A 154 12.36 -5.75 -3.31
C ASP A 154 13.61 -6.65 -3.49
N ALA A 155 14.01 -6.87 -4.75
CA ALA A 155 15.02 -7.81 -5.21
C ALA A 155 14.69 -9.29 -4.95
N ARG A 156 13.42 -9.63 -4.67
CA ARG A 156 12.96 -11.01 -4.48
C ARG A 156 11.85 -11.34 -5.48
N PRO A 157 12.12 -12.15 -6.52
CA PRO A 157 11.10 -12.48 -7.51
C PRO A 157 9.96 -13.32 -6.90
N PRO A 158 8.72 -13.20 -7.43
CA PRO A 158 8.34 -12.32 -8.54
C PRO A 158 8.16 -10.86 -8.10
N LEU A 159 8.27 -9.92 -9.04
CA LEU A 159 7.88 -8.52 -8.81
C LEU A 159 6.36 -8.41 -8.70
N THR A 160 5.88 -7.32 -8.09
CA THR A 160 4.44 -7.02 -8.03
C THR A 160 4.08 -5.98 -9.07
N THR A 161 3.02 -6.21 -9.83
CA THR A 161 2.48 -5.24 -10.80
C THR A 161 1.17 -4.68 -10.30
N VAL A 162 1.11 -3.36 -10.11
CA VAL A 162 -0.13 -2.61 -9.89
C VAL A 162 -0.55 -1.98 -11.21
N THR A 163 -1.78 -2.25 -11.65
CA THR A 163 -2.35 -1.68 -12.89
C THR A 163 -3.46 -0.70 -12.54
N LEU A 164 -3.44 0.49 -13.14
CA LEU A 164 -4.46 1.50 -12.92
C LEU A 164 -5.52 1.42 -14.02
N ASN A 165 -6.79 1.31 -13.62
CA ASN A 165 -7.96 1.16 -14.50
C ASN A 165 -7.72 0.16 -15.66
N PRO A 166 -7.37 -1.10 -15.36
CA PRO A 166 -7.17 -2.10 -16.41
C PRO A 166 -8.44 -2.35 -17.23
N VAL A 167 -8.27 -2.76 -18.48
CA VAL A 167 -9.39 -3.17 -19.35
C VAL A 167 -10.00 -4.50 -18.90
N THR A 168 -9.18 -5.38 -18.32
CA THR A 168 -9.60 -6.67 -17.78
C THR A 168 -9.24 -6.74 -16.31
N GLU A 169 -10.25 -6.99 -15.48
CA GLU A 169 -10.10 -7.09 -14.05
C GLU A 169 -9.58 -8.46 -13.61
N GLY A 170 -8.65 -8.44 -12.65
CA GLY A 170 -8.12 -9.63 -12.00
C GLY A 170 -8.81 -9.91 -10.66
N VAL A 171 -8.47 -11.03 -10.04
CA VAL A 171 -9.05 -11.43 -8.74
C VAL A 171 -8.61 -10.55 -7.56
N ASN A 172 -7.55 -9.76 -7.72
CA ASN A 172 -7.11 -8.80 -6.74
C ASN A 172 -7.25 -7.39 -7.30
N HIS A 173 -8.11 -6.59 -6.67
CA HIS A 173 -8.42 -5.24 -7.12
C HIS A 173 -8.91 -4.39 -5.96
N LEU A 174 -8.74 -3.08 -6.11
CA LEU A 174 -9.30 -2.06 -5.24
C LEU A 174 -10.23 -1.19 -6.08
N ASP A 175 -11.51 -1.18 -5.72
CA ASP A 175 -12.53 -0.37 -6.37
C ASP A 175 -12.87 0.82 -5.49
N VAL A 176 -12.56 2.02 -5.97
CA VAL A 176 -12.92 3.26 -5.29
C VAL A 176 -14.25 3.74 -5.85
N LEU A 177 -15.22 3.89 -4.97
CA LEU A 177 -16.56 4.36 -5.29
C LEU A 177 -16.59 5.89 -5.39
N SER A 178 -17.66 6.43 -5.97
CA SER A 178 -17.83 7.87 -6.19
C SER A 178 -18.04 8.69 -4.91
N ASP A 179 -18.32 8.03 -3.78
CA ASP A 179 -18.42 8.64 -2.45
C ASP A 179 -17.10 8.55 -1.66
N ASP A 180 -16.01 8.22 -2.33
CA ASP A 180 -14.66 8.03 -1.81
C ASP A 180 -14.45 6.83 -0.87
N SER A 181 -15.50 6.05 -0.61
CA SER A 181 -15.36 4.71 -0.03
C SER A 181 -14.73 3.75 -1.04
N ALA A 182 -14.32 2.58 -0.59
CA ALA A 182 -13.72 1.59 -1.48
C ALA A 182 -13.99 0.16 -1.06
N GLU A 183 -13.79 -0.76 -2.01
CA GLU A 183 -13.87 -2.19 -1.82
C GLU A 183 -12.55 -2.82 -2.24
N CYS A 184 -11.90 -3.54 -1.32
CA CYS A 184 -10.65 -4.24 -1.59
C CYS A 184 -10.91 -5.74 -1.66
N TYR A 185 -10.57 -6.34 -2.80
CA TYR A 185 -10.71 -7.76 -3.09
C TYR A 185 -9.32 -8.38 -3.19
N LEU A 186 -9.07 -9.46 -2.46
CA LEU A 186 -7.86 -10.28 -2.57
C LEU A 186 -8.28 -11.75 -2.70
N GLY A 187 -8.44 -12.22 -3.94
CA GLY A 187 -8.96 -13.55 -4.22
C GLY A 187 -10.39 -13.72 -3.69
N ALA A 188 -10.55 -14.53 -2.64
CA ALA A 188 -11.85 -14.74 -1.99
C ALA A 188 -12.09 -13.81 -0.77
N GLN A 189 -11.09 -13.02 -0.38
CA GLN A 189 -11.19 -12.10 0.75
C GLN A 189 -11.67 -10.73 0.28
N PHE A 190 -12.42 -10.06 1.14
CA PHE A 190 -13.09 -8.81 0.84
C PHE A 190 -13.12 -7.89 2.05
N TRP A 191 -12.84 -6.61 1.83
CA TRP A 191 -12.96 -5.55 2.83
C TRP A 191 -13.64 -4.32 2.26
N GLN A 192 -14.63 -3.82 2.98
CA GLN A 192 -15.18 -2.48 2.74
C GLN A 192 -14.37 -1.44 3.51
N LEU A 193 -13.96 -0.40 2.80
CA LEU A 193 -13.17 0.72 3.28
C LEU A 193 -14.04 1.97 3.30
N ARG A 194 -14.05 2.65 4.44
CA ARG A 194 -14.69 3.96 4.56
C ARG A 194 -13.79 5.09 4.05
N GLU A 195 -12.49 4.84 3.96
CA GLU A 195 -11.47 5.80 3.56
C GLU A 195 -10.28 5.06 2.96
N VAL A 196 -9.69 5.63 1.91
CA VAL A 196 -8.43 5.18 1.29
C VAL A 196 -7.40 6.30 1.35
N LEU A 197 -6.14 5.93 1.46
CA LEU A 197 -5.04 6.91 1.46
C LEU A 197 -4.82 7.45 0.03
N ARG A 198 -4.74 8.77 -0.09
CA ARG A 198 -4.55 9.47 -1.37
C ARG A 198 -3.55 10.61 -1.23
N ILE A 199 -2.83 10.90 -2.30
CA ILE A 199 -2.04 12.12 -2.44
C ILE A 199 -2.56 12.87 -3.68
N ASP A 200 -3.22 14.00 -3.44
CA ASP A 200 -3.74 14.86 -4.49
C ASP A 200 -2.61 15.49 -5.34
N ASP A 201 -2.96 16.06 -6.50
CA ASP A 201 -1.99 16.62 -7.44
C ASP A 201 -1.16 17.78 -6.85
N ASN A 202 -1.74 18.63 -6.01
CA ASN A 202 -1.04 19.77 -5.42
C ASN A 202 -0.02 19.28 -4.39
N THR A 203 -0.45 18.37 -3.51
CA THR A 203 0.41 17.73 -2.51
C THR A 203 1.51 16.94 -3.19
N TRP A 204 1.20 16.20 -4.24
CA TRP A 204 2.18 15.46 -5.03
C TRP A 204 3.20 16.39 -5.67
N SER A 205 2.76 17.44 -6.37
CA SER A 205 3.64 18.40 -7.01
C SER A 205 4.63 19.03 -6.01
N ALA A 206 4.14 19.44 -4.83
CA ALA A 206 4.97 20.00 -3.78
C ALA A 206 5.99 18.99 -3.22
N LEU A 207 5.57 17.73 -3.00
CA LEU A 207 6.46 16.65 -2.56
C LEU A 207 7.52 16.33 -3.61
N SER A 208 7.12 16.16 -4.88
CA SER A 208 8.02 15.88 -5.99
C SER A 208 9.06 16.98 -6.18
N ALA A 209 8.65 18.25 -6.09
CA ALA A 209 9.57 19.39 -6.14
C ALA A 209 10.57 19.40 -4.97
N THR A 210 10.18 18.91 -3.80
CA THR A 210 11.08 18.77 -2.65
C THR A 210 12.09 17.63 -2.84
N LEU A 211 11.65 16.53 -3.48
CA LEU A 211 12.46 15.32 -3.66
C LEU A 211 13.38 15.39 -4.89
N ASP A 212 12.96 16.09 -5.94
CA ASP A 212 13.80 16.48 -7.08
C ASP A 212 13.50 17.94 -7.47
N PRO A 213 14.33 18.90 -7.03
CA PRO A 213 14.16 20.32 -7.34
C PRO A 213 14.07 20.64 -8.84
N ARG A 214 14.59 19.78 -9.73
CA ARG A 214 14.49 19.98 -11.18
C ARG A 214 13.07 19.85 -11.70
N MET A 215 12.21 19.10 -11.01
CA MET A 215 10.79 19.00 -11.37
C MET A 215 10.01 20.29 -11.11
N ALA A 216 10.52 21.18 -10.26
CA ALA A 216 9.91 22.49 -10.01
C ALA A 216 10.06 23.43 -11.22
N GLU A 217 11.09 23.21 -12.06
CA GLU A 217 11.42 24.10 -13.19
C GLU A 217 10.52 23.84 -14.42
N ASP A 218 10.05 22.61 -14.61
CA ASP A 218 9.22 22.21 -15.77
C ASP A 218 7.75 22.71 -15.69
N THR A 219 7.30 23.24 -14.54
CA THR A 219 5.91 23.71 -14.37
C THR A 219 5.70 25.17 -14.82
N ILE A 220 6.76 25.87 -15.22
CA ILE A 220 6.74 27.32 -15.55
C ILE A 220 6.93 27.59 -17.06
N SER A 221 7.01 26.54 -17.92
CA SER A 221 7.14 26.70 -19.38
C SER A 221 5.85 26.52 -20.16
#